data_AF-A0A9Y2N041-F1
#
_entry.id   AF-A0A9Y2N041-F1
#
_cell.length_a   1.000
_cell.length_b   1.000
_cell.length_c   1.000
_cell.angle_alpha   90.00
_cell.angle_beta   90.00
_cell.angle_gamma   90.00
#
_symmetry.space_group_name_H-M   'P 1'
#
loop_
_entity.id
_entity.type
_entity.pdbx_description
1 polymer ?
#
loop_
_entity_poly.entity_id
_entity_poly.type
_entity_poly.pdbx_seq_one_letter_code
_entity_poly.pdbx_strand_id
1 'polypeptide(L)'
;MFGKPKSTAGEGPAPSRRVRVLAEQLDEARAVHRLSTNPLLEAVTADRFRVSVTRTMWVFLAVGLGFTTTGVHDFLAGDRPVTDPLWWGAWLAEPALAGILVTLLRWEAAMLSHSIATDATPVRYLKRLLLGATLVANVWAGLAPAHGGVSKGMVFFHLVIPLVVFLLAEVMPIIQQTCTRVREQALATVPDTPAPAPAASAPSTSAPEPASAPGRAPSFKLPLDIAARIDAAATAARDEGRDLTTDDIRRVSRLPEPMAARVLADLTGHNGHPVTA
;
A
#
# COMPACT_ATOMS: atom_id res chain seq x y z
N MET A 1 -11.17 73.05 -36.35
CA MET A 1 -12.29 72.08 -36.34
C MET A 1 -11.68 70.68 -36.20
N PHE A 2 -11.58 70.16 -34.97
CA PHE A 2 -11.03 68.83 -34.68
C PHE A 2 -12.19 67.83 -34.53
N GLY A 3 -12.37 66.97 -35.54
CA GLY A 3 -13.24 65.80 -35.46
C GLY A 3 -12.42 64.57 -35.09
N LYS A 4 -12.54 64.10 -33.84
CA LYS A 4 -11.96 62.83 -33.39
C LYS A 4 -12.71 61.65 -34.02
N PRO A 5 -12.05 60.65 -34.63
CA PRO A 5 -12.71 59.41 -34.99
C PRO A 5 -13.08 58.62 -33.73
N LYS A 6 -14.35 58.25 -33.64
CA LYS A 6 -14.92 57.39 -32.59
C LYS A 6 -14.33 55.99 -32.76
N SER A 7 -13.47 55.56 -31.84
CA SER A 7 -13.03 54.18 -31.73
C SER A 7 -14.22 53.31 -31.36
N THR A 8 -14.75 52.52 -32.29
CA THR A 8 -15.69 51.44 -32.02
C THR A 8 -14.89 50.20 -31.65
N ALA A 9 -14.38 50.19 -30.42
CA ALA A 9 -13.89 48.97 -29.78
C ALA A 9 -14.99 48.42 -28.87
N GLY A 10 -15.35 47.15 -29.08
CA GLY A 10 -16.08 46.33 -28.10
C GLY A 10 -17.60 46.31 -28.26
N GLU A 11 -18.14 45.15 -28.66
CA GLU A 11 -18.94 44.25 -27.81
C GLU A 11 -19.64 43.24 -28.76
N GLY A 12 -19.09 42.04 -28.91
CA GLY A 12 -19.80 40.97 -29.61
C GLY A 12 -21.07 40.56 -28.83
N PRO A 13 -22.13 40.05 -29.49
CA PRO A 13 -23.33 39.63 -28.78
C PRO A 13 -23.00 38.59 -27.71
N ALA A 14 -23.51 38.82 -26.49
CA ALA A 14 -23.26 37.96 -25.35
C ALA A 14 -23.64 36.50 -25.68
N PRO A 15 -22.81 35.51 -25.33
CA PRO A 15 -23.05 34.12 -25.69
C PRO A 15 -24.36 33.62 -25.09
N SER A 16 -25.11 32.85 -25.88
CA SER A 16 -26.38 32.27 -25.42
C SER A 16 -26.19 31.42 -24.17
N ARG A 17 -27.24 31.30 -23.34
CA ARG A 17 -27.23 30.48 -22.11
C ARG A 17 -26.74 29.05 -22.37
N ARG A 18 -27.09 28.47 -23.53
CA ARG A 18 -26.63 27.13 -23.95
C ARG A 18 -25.11 27.08 -24.17
N VAL A 19 -24.54 28.11 -24.80
CA VAL A 19 -23.10 28.20 -25.04
C VAL A 19 -22.33 28.35 -23.73
N ARG A 20 -22.85 29.13 -22.78
CA ARG A 20 -22.25 29.26 -21.44
C ARG A 20 -22.22 27.93 -20.69
N VAL A 21 -23.32 27.19 -20.68
CA VAL A 21 -23.40 25.87 -20.03
C VAL A 21 -22.42 24.87 -20.67
N LEU A 22 -22.31 24.87 -22.00
CA LEU A 22 -21.36 24.00 -22.70
C LEU A 22 -19.89 24.39 -22.43
N ALA A 23 -19.61 25.70 -22.29
CA ALA A 23 -18.28 26.18 -21.94
C ALA A 23 -17.89 25.74 -20.51
N GLU A 24 -18.81 25.87 -19.54
CA GLU A 24 -18.64 25.40 -18.17
C GLU A 24 -18.38 23.88 -18.12
N GLN A 25 -19.17 23.08 -18.85
CA GLN A 25 -18.97 21.63 -18.96
C GLN A 25 -17.62 21.27 -19.60
N LEU A 26 -17.18 22.02 -20.61
CA LEU A 26 -15.90 21.79 -21.26
C LEU A 26 -14.72 22.12 -20.35
N ASP A 27 -14.83 23.19 -19.56
CA ASP A 27 -13.81 23.56 -18.58
C ASP A 27 -13.73 22.57 -17.43
N GLU A 28 -14.88 22.06 -16.96
CA GLU A 28 -14.93 20.95 -16.01
C GLU A 28 -14.27 19.69 -16.59
N ALA A 29 -14.60 19.30 -17.82
CA ALA A 29 -14.00 18.15 -18.48
C ALA A 29 -12.47 18.30 -18.64
N ARG A 30 -11.99 19.51 -18.96
CA ARG A 30 -10.55 19.81 -19.01
C ARG A 30 -9.90 19.76 -17.64
N ALA A 31 -10.57 20.23 -16.59
CA ALA A 31 -10.07 20.18 -15.22
C ALA A 31 -9.97 18.72 -14.73
N VAL A 32 -11.00 17.91 -14.99
CA VAL A 32 -11.00 16.47 -14.72
C VAL A 32 -9.89 15.79 -15.51
N HIS A 33 -9.72 16.11 -16.80
CA HIS A 33 -8.66 15.53 -17.61
C HIS A 33 -7.26 15.89 -17.08
N ARG A 34 -7.02 17.15 -16.72
CA ARG A 34 -5.75 17.58 -16.09
C ARG A 34 -5.47 16.83 -14.79
N LEU A 35 -6.51 16.61 -13.98
CA LEU A 35 -6.37 15.88 -12.72
C LEU A 35 -6.13 14.39 -12.95
N SER A 36 -6.80 13.78 -13.93
CA SER A 36 -6.62 12.37 -14.30
C SER A 36 -5.27 12.08 -14.95
N THR A 37 -4.72 13.04 -15.69
CA THR A 37 -3.40 12.94 -16.34
C THR A 37 -2.25 13.32 -15.38
N ASN A 38 -2.55 13.60 -14.10
CA ASN A 38 -1.52 13.85 -13.11
C ASN A 38 -0.81 12.51 -12.77
N PRO A 39 0.50 12.38 -13.08
CA PRO A 39 1.25 11.14 -12.85
C PRO A 39 1.28 10.73 -11.36
N LEU A 40 1.15 11.68 -10.43
CA LEU A 40 1.04 11.37 -9.00
C LEU A 40 -0.30 10.70 -8.64
N LEU A 41 -1.39 11.10 -9.30
CA LEU A 41 -2.70 10.47 -9.08
C LEU A 41 -2.75 9.07 -9.69
N GLU A 42 -2.10 8.87 -10.84
CA GLU A 42 -1.92 7.57 -11.47
C GLU A 42 -1.12 6.62 -10.57
N ALA A 43 0.00 7.11 -9.99
CA ALA A 43 0.79 6.35 -9.04
C ALA A 43 -0.01 5.93 -7.78
N VAL A 44 -0.80 6.84 -7.20
CA VAL A 44 -1.65 6.53 -6.03
C VAL A 44 -2.75 5.53 -6.39
N THR A 45 -3.35 5.65 -7.57
CA THR A 45 -4.39 4.73 -8.04
C THR A 45 -3.81 3.34 -8.29
N ALA A 46 -2.64 3.26 -8.91
CA ALA A 46 -1.90 2.01 -9.10
C ALA A 46 -1.52 1.36 -7.76
N ASP A 47 -1.08 2.14 -6.77
CA ASP A 47 -0.78 1.63 -5.43
C ASP A 47 -2.03 1.10 -4.70
N ARG A 48 -3.16 1.81 -4.76
CA ARG A 48 -4.42 1.34 -4.17
C ARG A 48 -4.94 0.08 -4.85
N PHE A 49 -4.86 0.03 -6.18
CA PHE A 49 -5.24 -1.14 -6.96
C PHE A 49 -4.37 -2.35 -6.58
N ARG A 50 -3.04 -2.16 -6.50
CA ARG A 50 -2.09 -3.19 -6.05
C ARG A 50 -2.44 -3.73 -4.67
N VAL A 51 -2.72 -2.86 -3.70
CA VAL A 51 -3.11 -3.28 -2.33
C VAL A 51 -4.43 -4.05 -2.35
N SER A 52 -5.43 -3.58 -3.10
CA SER A 52 -6.74 -4.22 -3.22
C SER A 52 -6.65 -5.63 -3.82
N VAL A 53 -5.93 -5.76 -4.94
CA VAL A 53 -5.71 -7.05 -5.62
C VAL A 53 -4.93 -8.00 -4.72
N THR A 54 -3.86 -7.52 -4.09
CA THR A 54 -3.05 -8.33 -3.16
C THR A 54 -3.91 -8.86 -2.02
N ARG A 55 -4.70 -8.00 -1.37
CA ARG A 55 -5.59 -8.42 -0.27
C ARG A 55 -6.61 -9.46 -0.73
N THR A 56 -7.27 -9.21 -1.86
CA THR A 56 -8.30 -10.11 -2.40
C THR A 56 -7.72 -11.48 -2.73
N MET A 57 -6.52 -11.51 -3.32
CA MET A 57 -5.85 -12.77 -3.64
C MET A 57 -5.36 -13.51 -2.39
N TRP A 58 -4.92 -12.81 -1.34
CA TRP A 58 -4.65 -13.43 -0.04
C TRP A 58 -5.90 -14.06 0.59
N VAL A 59 -7.07 -13.42 0.46
CA VAL A 59 -8.34 -13.99 0.92
C VAL A 59 -8.64 -15.27 0.16
N PHE A 60 -8.55 -15.27 -1.17
CA PHE A 60 -8.78 -16.47 -1.97
C PHE A 60 -7.78 -17.59 -1.67
N LEU A 61 -6.51 -17.24 -1.45
CA LEU A 61 -5.47 -18.18 -1.06
C LEU A 61 -5.78 -18.80 0.31
N ALA A 62 -6.21 -18.00 1.29
CA ALA A 62 -6.59 -18.49 2.61
C ALA A 62 -7.82 -19.40 2.57
N VAL A 63 -8.85 -19.03 1.78
CA VAL A 63 -10.06 -19.85 1.60
C VAL A 63 -9.72 -21.18 0.92
N GLY A 64 -8.95 -21.14 -0.16
CA GLY A 64 -8.51 -22.32 -0.88
C GLY A 64 -7.64 -23.23 -0.01
N LEU A 65 -6.72 -22.66 0.77
CA LEU A 65 -5.91 -23.39 1.73
C LEU A 65 -6.74 -24.01 2.85
N GLY A 66 -7.76 -23.31 3.36
CA GLY A 66 -8.69 -23.87 4.33
C GLY A 66 -9.42 -25.10 3.78
N PHE A 67 -9.90 -25.02 2.54
CA PHE A 67 -10.53 -26.14 1.86
C PHE A 67 -9.59 -27.34 1.71
N THR A 68 -8.37 -27.14 1.19
CA THR A 68 -7.41 -28.25 1.03
C THR A 68 -6.98 -28.84 2.37
N THR A 69 -6.81 -27.99 3.38
CA THR A 69 -6.48 -28.42 4.74
C THR A 69 -7.58 -29.31 5.32
N THR A 70 -8.86 -29.05 5.05
CA THR A 70 -9.94 -29.94 5.53
C THR A 70 -9.86 -31.35 4.94
N GLY A 71 -9.54 -31.49 3.64
CA GLY A 71 -9.38 -32.79 3.00
C GLY A 71 -8.17 -33.56 3.53
N VAL A 72 -7.02 -32.89 3.68
CA VAL A 72 -5.82 -33.48 4.28
C VAL A 72 -6.03 -33.82 5.75
N HIS A 73 -6.75 -32.98 6.49
CA HIS A 73 -7.08 -33.21 7.89
C HIS A 73 -7.94 -34.45 8.04
N ASP A 74 -9.03 -34.60 7.27
CA ASP A 74 -9.89 -35.78 7.29
C ASP A 74 -9.08 -37.08 7.05
N PHE A 75 -8.17 -37.03 6.07
CA PHE A 75 -7.27 -38.15 5.77
C PHE A 75 -6.27 -38.46 6.92
N LEU A 76 -5.61 -37.46 7.48
CA LEU A 76 -4.58 -37.64 8.50
C LEU A 76 -5.17 -37.96 9.88
N ALA A 77 -6.27 -37.30 10.25
CA ALA A 77 -6.94 -37.49 11.51
C ALA A 77 -7.67 -38.84 11.53
N GLY A 78 -8.35 -39.22 10.45
CA GLY A 78 -9.16 -40.43 10.39
C GLY A 78 -10.19 -40.46 11.53
N ASP A 79 -10.35 -41.60 12.19
CA ASP A 79 -11.31 -41.78 13.29
C ASP A 79 -10.83 -41.25 14.66
N ARG A 80 -9.78 -40.41 14.69
CA ARG A 80 -9.23 -39.91 15.97
C ARG A 80 -10.19 -38.93 16.65
N PRO A 81 -10.30 -38.97 17.99
CA PRO A 81 -11.10 -38.00 18.73
C PRO A 81 -10.40 -36.64 18.79
N VAL A 82 -11.19 -35.57 18.95
CA VAL A 82 -10.72 -34.17 19.07
C VAL A 82 -9.78 -33.96 20.27
N THR A 83 -9.80 -34.87 21.25
CA THR A 83 -8.89 -34.86 22.40
C THR A 83 -7.47 -35.32 22.09
N ASP A 84 -7.25 -35.97 20.95
CA ASP A 84 -5.92 -36.42 20.52
C ASP A 84 -5.11 -35.23 19.99
N PRO A 85 -3.89 -34.96 20.51
CA PRO A 85 -3.01 -33.92 19.97
C PRO A 85 -2.72 -34.08 18.47
N LEU A 86 -2.70 -35.30 17.94
CA LEU A 86 -2.48 -35.56 16.51
C LEU A 86 -3.64 -35.08 15.64
N TRP A 87 -4.86 -35.03 16.17
CA TRP A 87 -6.01 -34.44 15.48
C TRP A 87 -5.75 -32.96 15.20
N TRP A 88 -5.23 -32.23 16.18
CA TRP A 88 -4.83 -30.83 15.99
C TRP A 88 -3.60 -30.70 15.08
N GLY A 89 -2.65 -31.63 15.17
CA GLY A 89 -1.47 -31.65 14.30
C GLY A 89 -1.82 -31.76 12.82
N ALA A 90 -2.88 -32.49 12.47
CA ALA A 90 -3.35 -32.65 11.10
C ALA A 90 -3.75 -31.32 10.44
N TRP A 91 -4.23 -30.34 11.21
CA TRP A 91 -4.54 -28.99 10.72
C TRP A 91 -3.31 -28.20 10.25
N LEU A 92 -2.12 -28.54 10.73
CA LEU A 92 -0.90 -27.81 10.41
C LEU A 92 -0.12 -28.39 9.22
N ALA A 93 -0.40 -29.64 8.83
CA ALA A 93 0.34 -30.33 7.78
C ALA A 93 0.29 -29.59 6.43
N GLU A 94 -0.92 -29.29 5.95
CA GLU A 94 -1.12 -28.59 4.68
C GLU A 94 -0.64 -27.13 4.72
N PRO A 95 -0.98 -26.30 5.75
CA PRO A 95 -0.43 -24.96 5.88
C PRO A 95 1.09 -24.90 5.95
N ALA A 96 1.74 -25.89 6.55
CA ALA A 96 3.20 -25.96 6.58
C ALA A 96 3.79 -26.17 5.17
N LEU A 97 3.27 -27.14 4.41
CA LEU A 97 3.72 -27.40 3.04
C LEU A 97 3.44 -26.19 2.12
N ALA A 98 2.23 -25.64 2.17
CA ALA A 98 1.84 -24.47 1.40
C ALA A 98 2.66 -23.23 1.79
N GLY A 99 2.92 -23.03 3.09
CA GLY A 99 3.73 -21.92 3.59
C GLY A 99 5.17 -21.98 3.09
N ILE A 100 5.79 -23.16 3.08
CA ILE A 100 7.13 -23.36 2.51
C ILE A 100 7.11 -23.06 1.01
N LEU A 101 6.12 -23.57 0.27
CA LEU A 101 6.01 -23.35 -1.17
C LEU A 101 5.81 -21.87 -1.52
N VAL A 102 4.89 -21.18 -0.83
CA VAL A 102 4.64 -19.74 -1.01
C VAL A 102 5.88 -18.93 -0.67
N THR A 103 6.62 -19.30 0.38
CA THR A 103 7.88 -18.63 0.75
C THR A 103 8.93 -18.77 -0.36
N LEU A 104 9.04 -19.97 -0.94
CA LEU A 104 9.96 -20.25 -2.04
C LEU A 104 9.58 -19.47 -3.32
N LEU A 105 8.29 -19.46 -3.67
CA LEU A 105 7.76 -18.68 -4.80
C LEU A 105 8.00 -17.18 -4.61
N ARG A 106 7.76 -16.66 -3.40
CA ARG A 106 8.02 -15.27 -3.05
C ARG A 106 9.50 -14.92 -3.16
N TRP A 107 10.38 -15.80 -2.69
CA TRP A 107 11.84 -15.60 -2.79
C TRP A 107 12.29 -15.55 -4.25
N GLU A 108 11.87 -16.49 -5.10
CA GLU A 108 12.24 -16.47 -6.52
C GLU A 108 11.77 -15.19 -7.21
N ALA A 109 10.55 -14.77 -6.95
CA ALA A 109 10.06 -13.53 -7.51
C ALA A 109 10.85 -12.30 -7.03
N ALA A 110 11.30 -12.28 -5.78
CA ALA A 110 12.18 -11.24 -5.29
C ALA A 110 13.56 -11.27 -5.96
N MET A 111 14.10 -12.45 -6.28
CA MET A 111 15.36 -12.55 -7.04
C MET A 111 15.17 -12.11 -8.50
N LEU A 112 14.06 -12.49 -9.13
CA LEU A 112 13.71 -12.07 -10.48
C LEU A 112 13.52 -10.56 -10.61
N SER A 113 12.98 -9.88 -9.59
CA SER A 113 12.88 -8.42 -9.61
C SER A 113 14.24 -7.73 -9.60
N HIS A 114 15.28 -8.40 -9.08
CA HIS A 114 16.67 -7.94 -9.13
C HIS A 114 17.42 -8.47 -10.35
N SER A 115 16.71 -9.01 -11.36
CA SER A 115 17.28 -9.62 -12.58
C SER A 115 18.19 -10.83 -12.33
N ILE A 116 18.07 -11.48 -11.17
CA ILE A 116 18.83 -12.69 -10.84
C ILE A 116 17.95 -13.89 -11.17
N ALA A 117 18.33 -14.64 -12.21
CA ALA A 117 17.64 -15.88 -12.57
C ALA A 117 17.97 -16.99 -11.56
N THR A 118 16.95 -17.51 -10.88
CA THR A 118 17.08 -18.62 -9.93
C THR A 118 16.66 -19.94 -10.59
N ASP A 119 17.54 -20.53 -11.42
CA ASP A 119 17.31 -21.86 -12.01
C ASP A 119 18.13 -22.95 -11.28
N ALA A 120 18.08 -22.92 -9.95
CA ALA A 120 18.73 -23.94 -9.15
C ALA A 120 17.90 -25.23 -9.19
N THR A 121 18.47 -26.29 -9.76
CA THR A 121 17.87 -27.63 -9.84
C THR A 121 17.23 -28.13 -8.53
N PRO A 122 17.85 -27.97 -7.33
CA PRO A 122 17.23 -28.35 -6.06
C PRO A 122 15.93 -27.61 -5.75
N VAL A 123 15.82 -26.33 -6.12
CA VAL A 123 14.62 -25.50 -5.90
C VAL A 123 13.47 -26.03 -6.75
N ARG A 124 13.73 -26.37 -8.02
CA ARG A 124 12.75 -26.99 -8.90
C ARG A 124 12.26 -28.34 -8.39
N TYR A 125 13.16 -29.18 -7.87
CA TYR A 125 12.78 -30.44 -7.26
C TYR A 125 11.95 -30.25 -6.00
N LEU A 126 12.34 -29.33 -5.11
CA LEU A 126 11.59 -29.03 -3.89
C LEU A 126 10.18 -28.53 -4.21
N LYS A 127 10.03 -27.64 -5.19
CA LYS A 127 8.70 -27.18 -5.66
C LYS A 127 7.85 -28.34 -6.16
N ARG A 128 8.40 -29.18 -7.03
CA ARG A 128 7.68 -30.35 -7.58
C ARG A 128 7.31 -31.35 -6.49
N LEU A 129 8.18 -31.55 -5.52
CA LEU A 129 7.92 -32.41 -4.37
C LEU A 129 6.81 -31.85 -3.49
N LEU A 130 6.87 -30.58 -3.11
CA LEU A 130 5.84 -29.91 -2.30
C LEU A 130 4.50 -29.92 -3.03
N LEU A 131 4.47 -29.52 -4.31
CA LEU A 131 3.26 -29.51 -5.12
C LEU A 131 2.69 -30.91 -5.35
N GLY A 132 3.56 -31.89 -5.60
CA GLY A 132 3.17 -33.28 -5.76
C GLY A 132 2.59 -33.86 -4.47
N ALA A 133 3.22 -33.57 -3.33
CA ALA A 133 2.77 -34.06 -2.02
C ALA A 133 1.41 -33.46 -1.65
N THR A 134 1.21 -32.14 -1.78
CA THR A 134 -0.07 -31.50 -1.47
C THR A 134 -1.16 -31.94 -2.46
N LEU A 135 -0.82 -32.09 -3.75
CA LEU A 135 -1.78 -32.54 -4.74
C LEU A 135 -2.21 -34.00 -4.49
N VAL A 136 -1.27 -34.90 -4.22
CA VAL A 136 -1.57 -36.30 -3.92
C VAL A 136 -2.44 -36.40 -2.68
N ALA A 137 -2.10 -35.67 -1.60
CA ALA A 137 -2.89 -35.69 -0.37
C ALA A 137 -4.33 -35.20 -0.61
N ASN A 138 -4.50 -34.10 -1.35
CA ASN A 138 -5.82 -33.56 -1.68
C ASN A 138 -6.64 -34.50 -2.57
N VAL A 139 -6.05 -35.03 -3.64
CA VAL A 139 -6.74 -35.94 -4.57
C VAL A 139 -7.10 -37.26 -3.89
N TRP A 140 -6.22 -37.76 -3.02
CA TRP A 140 -6.48 -38.98 -2.23
C TRP A 140 -7.68 -38.80 -1.29
N ALA A 141 -7.80 -37.64 -0.64
CA ALA A 141 -8.97 -37.32 0.20
C ALA A 141 -10.30 -37.39 -0.59
N GLY A 142 -10.28 -37.03 -1.88
CA GLY A 142 -11.45 -37.18 -2.76
C GLY A 142 -11.73 -38.62 -3.22
N LEU A 143 -10.68 -39.43 -3.40
CA LEU A 143 -10.75 -40.81 -3.92
C LEU A 143 -11.03 -41.86 -2.84
N ALA A 144 -10.59 -41.62 -1.61
CA ALA A 144 -10.79 -42.49 -0.47
C ALA A 144 -11.32 -41.66 0.71
N PRO A 145 -12.53 -41.07 0.57
CA PRO A 145 -13.12 -40.29 1.67
C PRO A 145 -13.34 -41.19 2.89
N ALA A 146 -13.09 -40.67 4.09
CA ALA A 146 -13.24 -41.43 5.33
C ALA A 146 -14.68 -41.92 5.53
N HIS A 147 -15.66 -41.17 5.01
CA HIS A 147 -17.08 -41.50 5.10
C HIS A 147 -17.79 -41.31 3.75
N GLY A 148 -18.51 -42.33 3.28
CA GLY A 148 -19.34 -42.28 2.07
C GLY A 148 -18.68 -42.86 0.81
N GLY A 149 -19.30 -42.61 -0.35
CA GLY A 149 -18.83 -43.09 -1.65
C GLY A 149 -18.07 -42.02 -2.45
N VAL A 150 -17.28 -42.45 -3.43
CA VAL A 150 -16.49 -41.54 -4.28
C VAL A 150 -17.40 -40.75 -5.23
N SER A 151 -17.47 -39.44 -5.04
CA SER A 151 -18.14 -38.52 -5.96
C SER A 151 -17.15 -37.93 -6.95
N LYS A 152 -17.42 -38.07 -8.25
CA LYS A 152 -16.60 -37.46 -9.32
C LYS A 152 -16.47 -35.94 -9.15
N GLY A 153 -17.52 -35.27 -8.66
CA GLY A 153 -17.51 -33.84 -8.37
C GLY A 153 -16.59 -33.47 -7.20
N MET A 154 -16.59 -34.29 -6.15
CA MET A 154 -15.71 -34.07 -4.97
C MET A 154 -14.23 -34.22 -5.34
N VAL A 155 -13.89 -35.27 -6.12
CA VAL A 155 -12.54 -35.48 -6.66
C VAL A 155 -12.12 -34.30 -7.55
N PHE A 156 -13.03 -33.82 -8.41
CA PHE A 156 -12.76 -32.68 -9.27
C PHE A 156 -12.39 -31.41 -8.48
N PHE A 157 -13.16 -31.07 -7.44
CA PHE A 157 -12.84 -29.90 -6.61
C PHE A 157 -11.53 -30.06 -5.83
N HIS A 158 -11.24 -31.25 -5.32
CA HIS A 158 -9.97 -31.55 -4.66
C HIS A 158 -8.75 -31.56 -5.60
N LEU A 159 -8.96 -31.62 -6.92
CA LEU A 159 -7.91 -31.46 -7.93
C LEU A 159 -7.75 -29.99 -8.36
N VAL A 160 -8.87 -29.34 -8.68
CA VAL A 160 -8.87 -28.00 -9.28
C VAL A 160 -8.52 -26.91 -8.27
N ILE A 161 -9.03 -27.01 -7.03
CA ILE A 161 -8.79 -25.97 -6.02
C ILE A 161 -7.30 -25.83 -5.68
N PRO A 162 -6.53 -26.90 -5.38
CA PRO A 162 -5.08 -26.79 -5.17
C PRO A 162 -4.35 -26.19 -6.36
N LEU A 163 -4.73 -26.60 -7.59
CA LEU A 163 -4.10 -26.09 -8.81
C LEU A 163 -4.33 -24.60 -8.98
N VAL A 164 -5.56 -24.13 -8.78
CA VAL A 164 -5.91 -22.70 -8.86
C VAL A 164 -5.21 -21.90 -7.78
N VAL A 165 -5.18 -22.39 -6.53
CA VAL A 165 -4.47 -21.72 -5.42
C VAL A 165 -2.98 -21.60 -5.71
N PHE A 166 -2.38 -22.67 -6.25
CA PHE A 166 -0.98 -22.65 -6.66
C PHE A 166 -0.72 -21.62 -7.77
N LEU A 167 -1.53 -21.64 -8.83
CA LEU A 167 -1.42 -20.68 -9.93
C LEU A 167 -1.60 -19.23 -9.43
N LEU A 168 -2.54 -18.99 -8.52
CA LEU A 168 -2.74 -17.68 -7.89
C LEU A 168 -1.50 -17.25 -7.09
N ALA A 169 -0.90 -18.16 -6.32
CA ALA A 169 0.32 -17.90 -5.56
C ALA A 169 1.52 -17.59 -6.46
N GLU A 170 1.61 -18.22 -7.63
CA GLU A 170 2.68 -17.99 -8.62
C GLU A 170 2.47 -16.68 -9.40
N VAL A 171 1.22 -16.29 -9.65
CA VAL A 171 0.91 -15.04 -10.36
C VAL A 171 1.03 -13.80 -9.47
N MET A 172 0.82 -13.94 -8.15
CA MET A 172 0.92 -12.84 -7.18
C MET A 172 2.15 -11.93 -7.37
N PRO A 173 3.37 -12.46 -7.47
CA PRO A 173 4.54 -11.61 -7.55
C PRO A 173 4.69 -10.95 -8.93
N ILE A 174 4.19 -11.60 -9.98
CA ILE A 174 4.17 -11.04 -11.35
C ILE A 174 3.28 -9.79 -11.39
N ILE A 175 2.11 -9.85 -10.76
CA ILE A 175 1.21 -8.69 -10.64
C ILE A 175 1.89 -7.56 -9.86
N GLN A 176 2.53 -7.87 -8.74
CA GLN A 176 3.24 -6.88 -7.93
C GLN A 176 4.37 -6.20 -8.71
N GLN A 177 5.20 -6.98 -9.41
CA GLN A 177 6.28 -6.45 -10.26
C GLN A 177 5.74 -5.57 -11.38
N THR A 178 4.64 -5.97 -12.01
CA THR A 178 4.01 -5.20 -13.10
C THR A 178 3.50 -3.86 -12.59
N CYS A 179 2.81 -3.83 -11.45
CA CYS A 179 2.36 -2.59 -10.84
C CYS A 179 3.53 -1.67 -10.43
N THR A 180 4.62 -2.24 -9.89
CA THR A 180 5.83 -1.47 -9.55
C THR A 180 6.47 -0.86 -10.80
N ARG A 181 6.57 -1.61 -11.90
CA ARG A 181 7.09 -1.10 -13.17
C ARG A 181 6.25 0.04 -13.74
N VAL A 182 4.92 -0.10 -13.73
CA VAL A 182 4.00 0.96 -14.17
C VAL A 182 4.19 2.22 -13.34
N ARG A 183 4.33 2.07 -12.01
CA ARG A 183 4.61 3.19 -11.09
C ARG A 183 5.94 3.87 -11.40
N GLU A 184 7.01 3.09 -11.60
CA GLU A 184 8.34 3.63 -11.96
C GLU A 184 8.31 4.38 -13.29
N GLN A 185 7.61 3.86 -14.29
CA GLN A 185 7.42 4.53 -15.59
C GLN A 185 6.66 5.84 -15.47
N ALA A 186 5.59 5.88 -14.65
CA ALA A 186 4.82 7.10 -14.39
C ALA A 186 5.63 8.15 -13.61
N LEU A 187 6.49 7.73 -12.67
CA LEU A 187 7.38 8.65 -11.95
C LEU A 187 8.51 9.19 -12.84
N ALA A 188 9.03 8.38 -13.77
CA ALA A 188 10.06 8.81 -14.72
C ALA A 188 9.56 9.88 -15.70
N THR A 189 8.24 10.06 -15.85
CA THR A 189 7.63 11.09 -16.69
C THR A 189 7.45 12.42 -15.96
N VAL A 190 7.68 12.48 -14.64
CA VAL A 190 7.67 13.71 -13.86
C VAL A 190 9.01 14.43 -14.11
N PRO A 191 9.02 15.65 -14.69
CA PRO A 191 10.25 16.42 -14.80
C PRO A 191 10.81 16.69 -13.41
N ASP A 192 12.12 16.48 -13.22
CA ASP A 192 12.84 16.97 -12.04
C ASP A 192 12.56 18.47 -11.92
N THR A 193 11.71 18.86 -10.98
CA THR A 193 11.61 20.26 -10.59
C THR A 193 12.95 20.58 -9.94
N PRO A 194 13.75 21.51 -10.50
CA PRO A 194 15.05 21.81 -9.94
C PRO A 194 14.87 22.21 -8.48
N ALA A 195 15.62 21.56 -7.59
CA ALA A 195 15.77 22.02 -6.22
C ALA A 195 16.13 23.52 -6.25
N PRO A 196 15.53 24.37 -5.39
CA PRO A 196 15.92 25.77 -5.33
C PRO A 196 17.43 25.85 -5.16
N ALA A 197 18.09 26.50 -6.12
CA ALA A 197 19.54 26.67 -6.11
C ALA A 197 19.97 27.25 -4.75
N PRO A 198 21.06 26.75 -4.13
CA PRO A 198 21.59 27.33 -2.90
C PRO A 198 21.88 28.82 -3.16
N ALA A 199 21.23 29.71 -2.41
CA ALA A 199 21.56 31.12 -2.44
C ALA A 199 23.05 31.28 -2.15
N ALA A 200 23.74 31.97 -3.05
CA ALA A 200 25.18 32.20 -2.99
C ALA A 200 25.60 32.73 -1.61
N SER A 201 26.54 32.02 -0.97
CA SER A 201 27.14 32.43 0.29
C SER A 201 27.90 33.75 0.11
N ALA A 202 27.51 34.78 0.84
CA ALA A 202 28.33 35.98 1.03
C ALA A 202 29.58 35.64 1.88
N PRO A 203 30.69 36.40 1.78
CA PRO A 203 31.98 36.02 2.35
C PRO A 203 31.99 36.06 3.88
N SER A 204 32.51 34.99 4.47
CA SER A 204 32.66 34.77 5.90
C SER A 204 33.75 35.64 6.51
N THR A 205 33.41 36.45 7.52
CA THR A 205 34.37 37.05 8.46
C THR A 205 34.62 36.07 9.61
N SER A 206 35.89 35.75 9.83
CA SER A 206 36.39 34.77 10.80
C SER A 206 36.37 35.30 12.25
N ALA A 207 35.78 34.54 13.19
CA ALA A 207 36.21 34.32 14.60
C ALA A 207 35.04 33.73 15.44
N PRO A 208 35.31 33.08 16.60
CA PRO A 208 35.75 31.71 16.76
C PRO A 208 34.64 30.77 17.27
N GLU A 209 34.87 29.49 17.07
CA GLU A 209 34.08 28.32 17.47
C GLU A 209 33.70 28.30 18.97
N PRO A 210 32.41 28.00 19.24
CA PRO A 210 32.09 27.08 20.32
C PRO A 210 31.15 25.95 19.86
N ALA A 211 31.61 24.73 20.11
CA ALA A 211 30.82 23.57 20.53
C ALA A 211 29.56 23.19 19.70
N SER A 212 29.75 22.24 18.79
CA SER A 212 28.87 21.11 18.48
C SER A 212 27.39 21.24 18.87
N ALA A 213 26.58 21.84 17.99
CA ALA A 213 25.14 21.69 18.05
C ALA A 213 24.73 20.24 17.69
N PRO A 214 23.83 19.59 18.45
CA PRO A 214 23.42 18.23 18.19
C PRO A 214 22.61 18.13 16.88
N GLY A 215 22.89 17.08 16.12
CA GLY A 215 22.30 16.81 14.82
C GLY A 215 20.77 16.90 14.81
N ARG A 216 20.26 17.51 13.74
CA ARG A 216 18.84 17.55 13.39
C ARG A 216 18.26 16.13 13.44
N ALA A 217 17.40 15.89 14.42
CA ALA A 217 16.72 14.61 14.57
C ALA A 217 15.79 14.33 13.38
N PRO A 218 15.58 13.05 13.01
CA PRO A 218 14.67 12.66 11.93
C PRO A 218 13.24 13.12 12.22
N SER A 219 12.53 13.62 11.19
CA SER A 219 11.11 13.97 11.31
C SER A 219 10.31 12.74 11.74
N PHE A 220 9.62 12.87 12.88
CA PHE A 220 8.93 11.77 13.51
C PHE A 220 7.61 11.50 12.78
N LYS A 221 7.51 10.37 12.08
CA LYS A 221 6.27 9.96 11.40
C LYS A 221 5.29 9.38 12.44
N LEU A 222 4.43 10.24 12.97
CA LEU A 222 3.30 9.78 13.79
C LEU A 222 2.28 9.04 12.92
N PRO A 223 1.64 7.96 13.41
CA PRO A 223 0.46 7.37 12.78
C PRO A 223 -0.63 8.43 12.56
N LEU A 224 -1.33 8.34 11.42
CA LEU A 224 -2.28 9.35 10.95
C LEU A 224 -3.39 9.66 11.98
N ASP A 225 -3.81 8.66 12.74
CA ASP A 225 -4.83 8.79 13.78
C ASP A 225 -4.37 9.62 14.99
N ILE A 226 -3.07 9.56 15.31
CA ILE A 226 -2.48 10.33 16.42
C ILE A 226 -2.24 11.77 15.99
N ALA A 227 -1.76 11.97 14.75
CA ALA A 227 -1.59 13.30 14.17
C ALA A 227 -2.91 14.08 14.14
N ALA A 228 -3.99 13.46 13.64
CA ALA A 228 -5.31 14.10 13.58
C ALA A 228 -5.85 14.52 14.95
N ARG A 229 -5.59 13.72 16.01
CA ARG A 229 -5.99 14.06 17.38
C ARG A 229 -5.20 15.24 17.96
N ILE A 230 -3.92 15.33 17.61
CA ILE A 230 -3.04 16.43 18.04
C ILE A 230 -3.41 17.72 17.30
N ASP A 231 -3.73 17.64 16.01
CA ASP A 231 -4.22 18.78 15.23
C ASP A 231 -5.55 19.31 15.78
N ALA A 232 -6.49 18.41 16.12
CA ALA A 232 -7.75 18.80 16.76
C ALA A 232 -7.54 19.49 18.12
N ALA A 233 -6.59 19.00 18.94
CA ALA A 233 -6.22 19.63 20.20
C ALA A 233 -5.55 21.00 20.00
N ALA A 234 -4.73 21.13 18.96
CA ALA A 234 -4.10 22.40 18.60
C ALA A 234 -5.13 23.45 18.15
N THR A 235 -6.14 23.05 17.37
CA THR A 235 -7.24 23.94 16.97
C THR A 235 -8.08 24.37 18.17
N ALA A 236 -8.46 23.44 19.04
CA ALA A 236 -9.23 23.76 20.25
C ALA A 236 -8.48 24.73 21.19
N ALA A 237 -7.16 24.57 21.36
CA ALA A 237 -6.36 25.50 22.14
C ALA A 237 -6.34 26.92 21.52
N ARG A 238 -6.22 27.01 20.19
CA ARG A 238 -6.28 28.30 19.47
C ARG A 238 -7.65 28.97 19.58
N ASP A 239 -8.73 28.21 19.47
CA ASP A 239 -10.09 28.73 19.61
C ASP A 239 -10.36 29.28 21.01
N GLU A 240 -9.67 28.74 22.03
CA GLU A 240 -9.69 29.22 23.41
C GLU A 240 -8.67 30.35 23.69
N GLY A 241 -7.91 30.79 22.67
CA GLY A 241 -6.91 31.86 22.81
C GLY A 241 -5.70 31.49 23.67
N ARG A 242 -5.38 30.19 23.77
CA ARG A 242 -4.34 29.64 24.64
C ARG A 242 -3.33 28.82 23.85
N ASP A 243 -2.08 28.82 24.30
CA ASP A 243 -1.03 28.01 23.68
C ASP A 243 -1.21 26.51 23.98
N LEU A 244 -0.85 25.67 23.00
CA LEU A 244 -0.86 24.22 23.14
C LEU A 244 0.23 23.79 24.12
N THR A 245 -0.13 22.97 25.12
CA THR A 245 0.82 22.48 26.13
C THR A 245 1.22 21.03 25.91
N THR A 246 2.33 20.60 26.54
CA THR A 246 2.77 19.20 26.55
C THR A 246 1.71 18.29 27.16
N ASP A 247 0.99 18.75 28.18
CA ASP A 247 -0.07 17.97 28.83
C ASP A 247 -1.30 17.79 27.95
N ASP A 248 -1.63 18.77 27.10
CA ASP A 248 -2.68 18.63 26.10
C ASP A 248 -2.37 17.50 25.13
N ILE A 249 -1.13 17.46 24.61
CA ILE A 249 -0.67 16.40 23.70
C ILE A 249 -0.71 15.04 24.40
N ARG A 250 -0.24 14.93 25.65
CA ARG A 250 -0.28 13.68 26.42
C ARG A 250 -1.71 13.18 26.62
N ARG A 251 -2.64 14.09 26.91
CA ARG A 251 -4.04 13.75 27.17
C ARG A 251 -4.72 13.12 25.94
N VAL A 252 -4.47 13.65 24.74
CA VAL A 252 -5.10 13.14 23.51
C VAL A 252 -4.38 11.98 22.84
N SER A 253 -3.05 11.90 22.98
CA SER A 253 -2.21 10.91 22.28
C SER A 253 -1.74 9.74 23.17
N ARG A 254 -1.89 9.86 24.50
CA ARG A 254 -1.36 8.92 25.51
C ARG A 254 0.15 8.67 25.37
N LEU A 255 0.89 9.62 24.82
CA LEU A 255 2.34 9.50 24.65
C LEU A 255 3.09 9.74 25.97
N PRO A 256 4.26 9.11 26.18
CA PRO A 256 5.17 9.45 27.26
C PRO A 256 5.62 10.91 27.18
N GLU A 257 5.82 11.54 28.34
CA GLU A 257 6.24 12.95 28.47
C GLU A 257 7.42 13.39 27.58
N PRO A 258 8.54 12.63 27.49
CA PRO A 258 9.66 13.03 26.64
C PRO A 258 9.31 13.02 25.14
N MET A 259 8.29 12.28 24.73
CA MET A 259 7.83 12.20 23.35
C MET A 259 6.81 13.31 23.04
N ALA A 260 5.91 13.61 23.97
CA ALA A 260 4.98 14.74 23.85
C ALA A 260 5.71 16.09 23.78
N ALA A 261 6.77 16.29 24.58
CA ALA A 261 7.59 17.50 24.55
C ALA A 261 8.28 17.71 23.18
N ARG A 262 8.73 16.61 22.55
CA ARG A 262 9.32 16.66 21.20
C ARG A 262 8.30 17.00 20.12
N VAL A 263 7.09 16.43 20.22
CA VAL A 263 6.00 16.76 19.28
C VAL A 263 5.59 18.22 19.40
N LEU A 264 5.52 18.75 20.63
CA LEU A 264 5.25 20.17 20.84
C LEU A 264 6.32 21.05 20.19
N ALA A 265 7.60 20.73 20.39
CA ALA A 265 8.72 21.46 19.81
C ALA A 265 8.72 21.45 18.27
N ASP A 266 8.32 20.33 17.66
CA ASP A 266 8.22 20.23 16.20
C ASP A 266 7.04 21.06 15.66
N LEU A 267 5.90 21.06 16.37
CA LEU A 267 4.72 21.86 16.01
C LEU A 267 4.94 23.37 16.19
N THR A 268 5.66 23.79 17.22
CA THR A 268 6.01 25.21 17.41
C THR A 268 7.11 25.65 16.45
N GLY A 269 8.05 24.76 16.10
CA GLY A 269 9.08 25.01 15.10
C GLY A 269 8.56 25.21 13.67
N HIS A 270 7.44 24.57 13.30
CA HIS A 270 6.83 24.73 11.97
C HIS A 270 5.90 25.95 11.86
N ASN A 271 5.44 26.55 12.97
CA ASN A 271 4.49 27.67 12.97
C ASN A 271 5.16 29.06 13.02
N GLY A 272 6.44 29.16 12.68
CA GLY A 272 7.22 30.41 12.67
C GLY A 272 6.86 31.36 11.52
N HIS A 273 5.63 31.87 11.48
CA HIS A 273 5.32 33.15 10.81
C HIS A 273 5.12 34.21 11.89
N PRO A 274 5.97 35.25 11.98
CA PRO A 274 5.72 36.37 12.86
C PRO A 274 4.50 37.13 12.33
N VAL A 275 3.41 37.17 13.10
CA VAL A 275 2.29 38.07 12.82
C VAL A 275 2.67 39.43 13.37
N THR A 276 3.21 40.29 12.50
CA THR A 276 3.25 41.73 12.74
C THR A 276 1.87 42.32 12.51
N ALA A 277 1.24 42.81 13.58
CA ALA A 277 0.51 44.09 13.65
C ALA A 277 0.23 44.41 15.12
#